data_AF-A0A381UZC3-F1
#
_entry.id   AF-A0A381UZC3-F1
#
_cell.length_a   1.000
_cell.length_b   1.000
_cell.length_c   1.000
_cell.angle_alpha   90.00
_cell.angle_beta   90.00
_cell.angle_gamma   90.00
#
_symmetry.space_group_name_H-M   'P 1'
#
loop_
_entity.id
_entity.type
_entity.pdbx_description
1 polymer ?
#
loop_
_entity_poly.entity_id
_entity_poly.type
_entity_poly.pdbx_seq_one_letter_code
_entity_poly.pdbx_strand_id
1 'polypeptide(L)'
;FHSSEAIFVIGMPRCGSSLVEQILSSHSKVTGLGELHNFNSEILNLGIGKSSIEDLLNVDNSFYKKLGKNYIDSVKNDFTFEKMFVDKALNFDKIGLIKLALPNAKIIHCKRSRNDQILSIFKNKFEKDYHAYSYDPKILNDYFDAYEELMKHWFIIFGKDIYSLNYEDLIKKPKKVMSQILNFCNLTWEDSCLEFYHNKRYVNTLSSLQVKKPFYKSSINKWEKYKPYLTHIFLEE
;
A
#
# COMPACT_ATOMS: atom_id res chain seq x y z
N PHE A 1 -19.44 4.67 10.61
CA PHE A 1 -18.81 5.97 10.37
C PHE A 1 -18.35 5.92 8.92
N HIS A 2 -18.78 6.86 8.08
CA HIS A 2 -18.77 6.70 6.62
C HIS A 2 -17.84 7.68 5.89
N SER A 3 -16.68 8.01 6.50
CA SER A 3 -15.71 8.89 5.86
C SER A 3 -15.13 8.28 4.58
N SER A 4 -15.01 9.10 3.53
CA SER A 4 -14.35 8.79 2.27
C SER A 4 -13.02 9.53 2.10
N GLU A 5 -12.47 10.07 3.19
CA GLU A 5 -11.25 10.90 3.16
C GLU A 5 -9.98 10.05 2.98
N ALA A 6 -9.99 8.78 3.40
CA ALA A 6 -8.82 7.91 3.39
C ALA A 6 -8.72 7.06 2.10
N ILE A 7 -7.54 7.09 1.47
CA ILE A 7 -7.10 6.16 0.43
C ILE A 7 -5.96 5.34 1.00
N PHE A 8 -6.13 4.03 1.11
CA PHE A 8 -5.08 3.11 1.53
C PHE A 8 -4.33 2.59 0.31
N VAL A 9 -3.03 2.88 0.22
CA VAL A 9 -2.14 2.28 -0.78
C VAL A 9 -1.33 1.18 -0.12
N ILE A 10 -1.66 -0.07 -0.44
CA ILE A 10 -1.12 -1.25 0.25
C ILE A 10 -0.38 -2.18 -0.70
N GLY A 11 0.40 -3.07 -0.12
CA GLY A 11 1.09 -4.16 -0.81
C GLY A 11 2.42 -4.46 -0.13
N MET A 12 3.06 -5.54 -0.53
CA MET A 12 4.42 -5.86 -0.07
C MET A 12 5.40 -4.73 -0.39
N PRO A 13 6.46 -4.52 0.41
CA PRO A 13 7.49 -3.54 0.09
C PRO A 13 8.02 -3.70 -1.33
N ARG A 14 8.43 -2.61 -1.97
CA ARG A 14 9.01 -2.61 -3.33
C ARG A 14 8.04 -3.00 -4.46
N CYS A 15 6.74 -2.93 -4.23
CA CYS A 15 5.67 -3.12 -5.24
C CYS A 15 5.35 -1.86 -6.09
N GLY A 16 5.98 -0.71 -5.80
CA GLY A 16 5.64 0.56 -6.47
C GLY A 16 4.61 1.41 -5.74
N SER A 17 4.23 1.06 -4.50
CA SER A 17 3.29 1.85 -3.67
C SER A 17 3.68 3.32 -3.49
N SER A 18 4.98 3.63 -3.27
CA SER A 18 5.43 5.03 -3.18
C SER A 18 5.22 5.82 -4.47
N LEU A 19 5.31 5.15 -5.64
CA LEU A 19 5.05 5.78 -6.94
C LEU A 19 3.55 6.07 -7.11
N VAL A 20 2.70 5.12 -6.72
CA VAL A 20 1.25 5.32 -6.74
C VAL A 20 0.82 6.45 -5.81
N GLU A 21 1.37 6.51 -4.59
CA GLU A 21 1.15 7.63 -3.67
C GLU A 21 1.61 8.95 -4.30
N GLN A 22 2.78 8.98 -4.94
CA GLN A 22 3.29 10.18 -5.60
C GLN A 22 2.37 10.66 -6.73
N ILE A 23 1.84 9.75 -7.53
CA ILE A 23 0.88 10.05 -8.60
C ILE A 23 -0.41 10.62 -8.02
N LEU A 24 -1.00 9.95 -7.02
CA LEU A 24 -2.25 10.38 -6.40
C LEU A 24 -2.09 11.75 -5.74
N SER A 25 -1.00 11.96 -4.99
CA SER A 25 -0.72 13.22 -4.28
C SER A 25 -0.32 14.39 -5.19
N SER A 26 -0.22 14.16 -6.51
CA SER A 26 -0.12 15.25 -7.48
C SER A 26 -1.49 15.80 -7.91
N HIS A 27 -2.58 15.08 -7.60
CA HIS A 27 -3.92 15.62 -7.78
C HIS A 27 -4.19 16.67 -6.70
N SER A 28 -4.75 17.82 -7.10
CA SER A 28 -5.10 18.96 -6.25
C SER A 28 -5.97 18.65 -5.01
N LYS A 29 -6.64 17.50 -4.98
CA LYS A 29 -7.57 17.08 -3.92
C LYS A 29 -6.99 16.04 -2.97
N VAL A 30 -5.77 15.58 -3.21
CA VAL A 30 -5.19 14.44 -2.52
C VAL A 30 -3.84 14.80 -1.92
N THR A 31 -3.68 14.54 -0.63
CA THR A 31 -2.41 14.74 0.08
C THR A 31 -1.77 13.38 0.39
N GLY A 32 -0.50 13.19 0.04
CA GLY A 32 0.24 11.97 0.39
C GLY A 32 0.87 12.09 1.78
N LEU A 33 0.45 11.29 2.76
CA LEU A 33 0.91 11.41 4.14
C LEU A 33 2.00 10.39 4.53
N GLY A 34 2.42 9.53 3.62
CA GLY A 34 3.46 8.54 3.86
C GLY A 34 2.96 7.31 4.61
N GLU A 35 3.82 6.74 5.46
CA GLU A 35 3.53 5.58 6.30
C GLU A 35 2.92 6.08 7.62
N LEU A 36 1.60 5.95 7.77
CA LEU A 36 0.96 6.37 9.01
C LEU A 36 0.95 5.24 10.04
N HIS A 37 1.18 5.60 11.30
CA HIS A 37 1.04 4.69 12.43
C HIS A 37 -0.32 4.82 13.13
N ASN A 38 -1.07 5.89 12.83
CA ASN A 38 -2.34 6.28 13.44
C ASN A 38 -3.35 5.13 13.54
N PHE A 39 -3.56 4.38 12.46
CA PHE A 39 -4.53 3.27 12.47
C PHE A 39 -4.12 2.16 13.45
N ASN A 40 -2.82 1.82 13.49
CA ASN A 40 -2.29 0.80 14.39
C ASN A 40 -2.32 1.27 15.85
N SER A 41 -2.01 2.55 16.10
CA SER A 41 -2.12 3.15 17.43
C SER A 41 -3.57 3.07 17.94
N GLU A 42 -4.56 3.38 17.10
CA GLU A 42 -5.97 3.32 17.50
C GLU A 42 -6.49 1.90 17.71
N ILE A 43 -6.01 0.92 16.93
CA ILE A 43 -6.25 -0.51 17.18
C ILE A 43 -5.79 -0.87 18.61
N LEU A 44 -4.56 -0.50 18.97
CA LEU A 44 -3.98 -0.79 20.29
C LEU A 44 -4.66 -0.01 21.43
N ASN A 45 -5.01 1.26 21.21
CA ASN A 45 -5.71 2.12 22.18
C ASN A 45 -7.11 1.58 22.50
N LEU A 46 -7.79 1.00 21.51
CA LEU A 46 -9.08 0.35 21.69
C LEU A 46 -8.95 -1.10 22.20
N GLY A 47 -7.73 -1.56 22.48
CA GLY A 47 -7.46 -2.83 23.14
C GLY A 47 -7.34 -4.02 22.21
N ILE A 48 -7.47 -3.86 20.88
CA ILE A 48 -7.22 -4.95 19.92
C ILE A 48 -5.73 -5.30 19.98
N GLY A 49 -5.42 -6.52 20.41
CA GLY A 49 -4.05 -7.01 20.66
C GLY A 49 -3.68 -7.16 22.14
N LYS A 50 -4.52 -6.64 23.06
CA LYS A 50 -4.50 -6.98 24.50
C LYS A 50 -5.65 -7.92 24.91
N SER A 51 -6.61 -8.09 24.00
CA SER A 51 -7.81 -8.89 24.14
C SER A 51 -7.58 -10.33 23.67
N SER A 52 -8.30 -11.27 24.27
CA SER A 52 -8.40 -12.64 23.75
C SER A 52 -9.09 -12.63 22.37
N ILE A 53 -8.94 -13.71 21.59
CA ILE A 53 -9.71 -13.88 20.33
C ILE A 53 -11.21 -13.81 20.60
N GLU A 54 -11.66 -14.25 21.77
CA GLU A 54 -13.07 -14.22 22.20
C GLU A 54 -13.60 -12.79 22.37
N ASP A 55 -12.78 -11.86 22.85
CA ASP A 55 -13.15 -10.44 22.95
C ASP A 55 -13.29 -9.78 21.57
N LEU A 56 -12.52 -10.25 20.57
CA LEU A 56 -12.63 -9.82 19.17
C LEU A 56 -13.87 -10.39 18.46
N LEU A 57 -14.48 -11.45 19.00
CA LEU A 57 -15.76 -11.99 18.51
C LEU A 57 -16.96 -11.25 19.12
N ASN A 58 -16.76 -10.54 20.23
CA ASN A 58 -17.80 -9.80 20.96
C ASN A 58 -17.81 -8.29 20.68
N VAL A 59 -17.03 -7.81 19.71
CA VAL A 59 -17.08 -6.40 19.29
C VAL A 59 -18.29 -6.13 18.40
N ASP A 60 -19.10 -5.17 18.83
CA ASP A 60 -20.26 -4.72 18.07
C ASP A 60 -19.88 -3.66 17.01
N ASN A 61 -20.86 -3.23 16.22
CA ASN A 61 -20.67 -2.18 15.22
C ASN A 61 -20.25 -0.83 15.84
N SER A 62 -20.45 -0.59 17.13
CA SER A 62 -20.03 0.66 17.79
C SER A 62 -18.52 0.73 17.90
N PHE A 63 -17.86 -0.41 18.14
CA PHE A 63 -16.41 -0.52 18.17
C PHE A 63 -15.78 -0.04 16.87
N TYR A 64 -16.19 -0.60 15.73
CA TYR A 64 -15.61 -0.25 14.43
C TYR A 64 -15.90 1.21 14.05
N LYS A 65 -17.09 1.71 14.39
CA LYS A 65 -17.42 3.13 14.22
C LYS A 65 -16.47 4.03 15.01
N LYS A 66 -16.13 3.64 16.25
CA LYS A 66 -15.19 4.37 17.11
C LYS A 66 -13.76 4.30 16.54
N LEU A 67 -13.29 3.12 16.12
CA LEU A 67 -12.00 2.95 15.47
C LEU A 67 -11.85 3.85 14.24
N GLY A 68 -12.83 3.84 13.34
CA GLY A 68 -12.81 4.66 12.13
C GLY A 68 -12.81 6.16 12.43
N LYS A 69 -13.64 6.60 13.39
CA LYS A 69 -13.70 8.00 13.81
C LYS A 69 -12.38 8.45 14.43
N ASN A 70 -11.88 7.68 15.40
CA ASN A 70 -10.62 7.99 16.08
C ASN A 70 -9.45 8.06 15.10
N TYR A 71 -9.37 7.14 14.15
CA TYR A 71 -8.33 7.18 13.13
C TYR A 71 -8.39 8.47 12.31
N ILE A 72 -9.55 8.82 11.75
CA ILE A 72 -9.69 10.06 10.96
C ILE A 72 -9.39 11.30 11.81
N ASP A 73 -9.88 11.35 13.05
CA ASP A 73 -9.62 12.47 13.96
C ASP A 73 -8.12 12.58 14.29
N SER A 74 -7.43 11.45 14.52
CA SER A 74 -5.99 11.46 14.78
C SER A 74 -5.19 11.97 13.58
N VAL A 75 -5.57 11.58 12.35
CA VAL A 75 -4.91 12.08 11.14
C VAL A 75 -5.14 13.58 10.96
N LYS A 76 -6.34 14.08 11.27
CA LYS A 76 -6.66 15.52 11.23
C LYS A 76 -5.92 16.34 12.28
N ASN A 77 -5.56 15.74 13.41
CA ASN A 77 -4.78 16.40 14.45
C ASN A 77 -3.30 16.50 14.05
N ASP A 78 -2.77 15.47 13.41
CA ASP A 78 -1.35 15.38 13.05
C ASP A 78 -1.02 16.07 11.71
N PHE A 79 -2.00 16.14 10.80
CA PHE A 79 -1.78 16.57 9.43
C PHE A 79 -2.89 17.48 8.90
N THR A 80 -2.48 18.50 8.13
CA THR A 80 -3.38 19.21 7.22
C THR A 80 -3.37 18.51 5.87
N PHE A 81 -4.55 18.22 5.33
CA PHE A 81 -4.74 17.67 4.00
C PHE A 81 -5.92 18.34 3.29
N GLU A 82 -6.00 18.13 1.98
CA GLU A 82 -7.07 18.69 1.14
C GLU A 82 -8.39 17.92 1.35
N LYS A 83 -8.93 17.30 0.29
CA LYS A 83 -10.18 16.54 0.38
C LYS A 83 -9.97 15.09 0.82
N MET A 84 -8.87 14.50 0.39
CA MET A 84 -8.52 13.11 0.64
C MET A 84 -7.04 13.02 1.01
N PHE A 85 -6.67 11.96 1.72
CA PHE A 85 -5.29 11.66 2.02
C PHE A 85 -4.94 10.21 1.65
N VAL A 86 -3.66 9.99 1.36
CA VAL A 86 -3.11 8.66 1.14
C VAL A 86 -2.37 8.21 2.40
N ASP A 87 -2.83 7.09 2.97
CA ASP A 87 -2.08 6.28 3.94
C ASP A 87 -1.43 5.12 3.18
N LYS A 88 -0.12 5.21 2.99
CA LYS A 88 0.67 4.22 2.26
C LYS A 88 1.48 3.43 3.27
N ALA A 89 0.97 2.30 3.76
CA ALA A 89 1.66 1.46 4.74
C ALA A 89 1.42 -0.04 4.47
N LEU A 90 2.11 -0.92 5.22
CA LEU A 90 1.86 -2.36 5.19
C LEU A 90 0.59 -2.72 5.96
N ASN A 91 -0.55 -2.36 5.40
CA ASN A 91 -1.88 -2.59 5.99
C ASN A 91 -2.67 -3.71 5.30
N PHE A 92 -2.03 -4.55 4.49
CA PHE A 92 -2.68 -5.64 3.76
C PHE A 92 -3.24 -6.73 4.68
N ASP A 93 -2.71 -6.86 5.90
CA ASP A 93 -3.20 -7.70 6.98
C ASP A 93 -4.42 -7.11 7.71
N LYS A 94 -4.66 -5.81 7.56
CA LYS A 94 -5.70 -5.05 8.27
C LYS A 94 -6.88 -4.66 7.39
N ILE A 95 -6.96 -5.16 6.15
CA ILE A 95 -8.02 -4.80 5.20
C ILE A 95 -9.41 -5.02 5.81
N GLY A 96 -9.64 -6.15 6.48
CA GLY A 96 -10.91 -6.42 7.16
C GLY A 96 -11.27 -5.34 8.18
N LEU A 97 -10.36 -4.99 9.08
CA LEU A 97 -10.56 -3.94 10.08
C LEU A 97 -10.78 -2.57 9.42
N ILE A 98 -10.02 -2.23 8.38
CA ILE A 98 -10.17 -0.98 7.63
C ILE A 98 -11.57 -0.91 7.02
N LYS A 99 -12.07 -1.97 6.36
CA LYS A 99 -13.39 -1.95 5.72
C LYS A 99 -14.53 -1.94 6.73
N LEU A 100 -14.37 -2.55 7.90
CA LEU A 100 -15.36 -2.46 8.99
C LEU A 100 -15.38 -1.07 9.62
N ALA A 101 -14.21 -0.46 9.85
CA ALA A 101 -14.08 0.86 10.47
C ALA A 101 -14.44 2.01 9.53
N LEU A 102 -14.06 1.88 8.26
CA LEU A 102 -14.21 2.86 7.18
C LEU A 102 -14.77 2.18 5.92
N PRO A 103 -16.08 1.90 5.86
CA PRO A 103 -16.69 1.20 4.72
C PRO A 103 -16.53 1.94 3.39
N ASN A 104 -16.33 3.26 3.40
CA ASN A 104 -16.16 4.07 2.20
C ASN A 104 -14.69 4.33 1.82
N ALA A 105 -13.73 3.86 2.63
CA ALA A 105 -12.31 4.00 2.31
C ALA A 105 -11.98 3.20 1.05
N LYS A 106 -11.12 3.79 0.21
CA LYS A 106 -10.62 3.19 -1.02
C LYS A 106 -9.33 2.44 -0.73
N ILE A 107 -9.17 1.24 -1.30
CA ILE A 107 -7.95 0.44 -1.15
C ILE A 107 -7.35 0.20 -2.53
N ILE A 108 -6.10 0.61 -2.71
CA ILE A 108 -5.31 0.34 -3.90
C ILE A 108 -4.22 -0.66 -3.52
N HIS A 109 -4.33 -1.87 -4.05
CA HIS A 109 -3.37 -2.94 -3.87
C HIS A 109 -2.33 -2.91 -5.00
N CYS A 110 -1.09 -2.56 -4.66
CA CYS A 110 0.02 -2.54 -5.60
C CYS A 110 0.66 -3.94 -5.69
N LYS A 111 0.72 -4.49 -6.90
CA LYS A 111 1.38 -5.75 -7.24
C LYS A 111 2.49 -5.50 -8.25
N ARG A 112 3.53 -6.30 -8.17
CA ARG A 112 4.67 -6.31 -9.08
C ARG A 112 5.05 -7.75 -9.38
N SER A 113 5.78 -7.98 -10.48
CA SER A 113 6.43 -9.27 -10.75
C SER A 113 7.14 -9.78 -9.50
N ARG A 114 6.81 -11.03 -9.13
CA ARG A 114 7.31 -11.69 -7.93
C ARG A 114 8.84 -11.68 -7.87
N ASN A 115 9.50 -12.16 -8.92
CA ASN A 115 10.96 -12.27 -8.93
C ASN A 115 11.65 -10.89 -8.86
N ASP A 116 11.11 -9.86 -9.50
CA ASP A 116 11.61 -8.49 -9.37
C ASP A 116 11.41 -7.91 -7.98
N GLN A 117 10.29 -8.22 -7.35
CA GLN A 117 9.96 -7.75 -6.01
C GLN A 117 10.82 -8.45 -4.95
N ILE A 118 10.94 -9.78 -5.01
CA ILE A 118 11.82 -10.60 -4.18
C ILE A 118 13.26 -10.10 -4.29
N LEU A 119 13.81 -9.95 -5.51
CA LEU A 119 15.15 -9.40 -5.70
C LEU A 119 15.27 -8.01 -5.05
N SER A 120 14.25 -7.17 -5.20
CA SER A 120 14.27 -5.83 -4.63
C SER A 120 14.17 -5.82 -3.11
N ILE A 121 13.46 -6.76 -2.48
CA ILE A 121 13.41 -6.87 -1.03
C ILE A 121 14.76 -7.40 -0.53
N PHE A 122 15.22 -8.53 -1.09
CA PHE A 122 16.44 -9.21 -0.68
C PHE A 122 17.70 -8.33 -0.69
N LYS A 123 17.86 -7.50 -1.73
CA LYS A 123 19.09 -6.70 -1.89
C LYS A 123 19.12 -5.37 -1.15
N ASN A 124 18.00 -4.90 -0.59
CA ASN A 124 17.92 -3.59 0.06
C ASN A 124 17.92 -3.75 1.58
N LYS A 125 18.60 -2.83 2.27
CA LYS A 125 18.60 -2.77 3.72
C LYS A 125 17.36 -2.02 4.22
N PHE A 126 16.51 -2.74 4.94
CA PHE A 126 15.40 -2.19 5.70
C PHE A 126 15.82 -1.83 7.13
N GLU A 127 15.00 -1.02 7.80
CA GLU A 127 15.13 -0.78 9.24
C GLU A 127 15.04 -2.09 10.03
N LYS A 128 15.72 -2.12 11.17
CA LYS A 128 15.85 -3.32 11.99
C LYS A 128 14.45 -3.77 12.47
N ASP A 129 14.25 -5.08 12.52
CA ASP A 129 13.06 -5.76 13.09
C ASP A 129 11.74 -5.68 12.30
N TYR A 130 11.52 -4.68 11.42
CA TYR A 130 10.26 -4.56 10.67
C TYR A 130 10.11 -5.52 9.47
N HIS A 131 11.24 -5.94 8.89
CA HIS A 131 11.26 -6.77 7.68
C HIS A 131 12.23 -7.95 7.80
N ALA A 132 12.20 -8.64 8.95
CA ALA A 132 13.11 -9.75 9.26
C ALA A 132 13.08 -10.89 8.21
N TYR A 133 11.96 -11.05 7.50
CA TYR A 133 11.82 -12.01 6.40
C TYR A 133 12.68 -11.70 5.16
N SER A 134 13.28 -10.52 5.06
CA SER A 134 13.87 -10.03 3.80
C SER A 134 15.19 -10.70 3.40
N TYR A 135 15.94 -11.26 4.36
CA TYR A 135 17.35 -11.62 4.14
C TYR A 135 17.63 -13.11 4.09
N ASP A 136 16.60 -13.94 4.30
CA ASP A 136 16.66 -15.38 4.05
C ASP A 136 15.76 -15.69 2.83
N PRO A 137 16.30 -16.24 1.74
CA PRO A 137 15.55 -16.57 0.53
C PRO A 137 14.31 -17.42 0.74
N LYS A 138 14.40 -18.41 1.64
CA LYS A 138 13.30 -19.33 1.92
C LYS A 138 12.22 -18.60 2.71
N ILE A 139 12.60 -17.91 3.78
CA ILE A 139 11.64 -17.13 4.59
C ILE A 139 10.97 -16.04 3.74
N LEU A 140 11.71 -15.38 2.86
CA LEU A 140 11.17 -14.36 1.95
C LEU A 140 10.12 -14.95 1.00
N ASN A 141 10.38 -16.12 0.42
CA ASN A 141 9.43 -16.79 -0.45
C ASN A 141 8.19 -17.27 0.33
N ASP A 142 8.38 -17.92 1.48
CA ASP A 142 7.28 -18.39 2.34
C ASP A 142 6.38 -17.22 2.76
N TYR A 143 6.98 -16.07 3.12
CA TYR A 143 6.24 -14.86 3.47
C TYR A 143 5.50 -14.25 2.28
N PHE A 144 6.10 -14.28 1.08
CA PHE A 144 5.45 -13.81 -0.14
C PHE A 144 4.23 -14.68 -0.49
N ASP A 145 4.34 -16.00 -0.37
CA ASP A 145 3.24 -16.94 -0.59
C ASP A 145 2.09 -16.67 0.39
N ALA A 146 2.39 -16.53 1.68
CA ALA A 146 1.40 -16.19 2.70
C ALA A 146 0.69 -14.86 2.40
N TYR A 147 1.43 -13.85 1.92
CA TYR A 147 0.86 -12.59 1.47
C TYR A 147 -0.05 -12.75 0.25
N GLU A 148 0.32 -13.55 -0.74
CA GLU A 148 -0.52 -13.79 -1.92
C GLU A 148 -1.82 -14.50 -1.55
N GLU A 149 -1.76 -15.51 -0.69
CA GLU A 149 -2.94 -16.21 -0.16
C GLU A 149 -3.85 -15.28 0.64
N LEU A 150 -3.28 -14.45 1.51
CA LEU A 150 -4.02 -13.45 2.27
C LEU A 150 -4.72 -12.44 1.35
N MET A 151 -4.04 -11.97 0.31
CA MET A 151 -4.68 -11.06 -0.65
C MET A 151 -5.78 -11.75 -1.45
N LYS A 152 -5.61 -13.03 -1.85
CA LYS A 152 -6.69 -13.81 -2.50
C LYS A 152 -7.94 -13.85 -1.61
N HIS A 153 -7.76 -14.12 -0.31
CA HIS A 153 -8.85 -14.08 0.65
C HIS A 153 -9.56 -12.71 0.67
N TRP A 154 -8.80 -11.61 0.73
CA TRP A 154 -9.42 -10.28 0.73
C TRP A 154 -10.12 -9.91 -0.57
N PHE A 155 -9.65 -10.37 -1.72
CA PHE A 155 -10.37 -10.17 -2.98
C PHE A 155 -11.69 -10.93 -3.03
N ILE A 156 -11.78 -12.11 -2.39
CA ILE A 156 -13.05 -12.87 -2.29
C ILE A 156 -14.09 -12.07 -1.48
N ILE A 157 -13.68 -11.43 -0.38
CA ILE A 157 -14.60 -10.71 0.52
C ILE A 157 -14.87 -9.28 0.03
N PHE A 158 -13.85 -8.54 -0.38
CA PHE A 158 -13.88 -7.10 -0.62
C PHE A 158 -13.46 -6.71 -2.04
N GLY A 159 -13.54 -7.61 -3.03
CA GLY A 159 -13.00 -7.35 -4.37
C GLY A 159 -13.52 -6.08 -5.07
N LYS A 160 -14.74 -5.63 -4.76
CA LYS A 160 -15.30 -4.36 -5.29
C LYS A 160 -14.67 -3.11 -4.66
N ASP A 161 -14.10 -3.26 -3.47
CA ASP A 161 -13.49 -2.19 -2.67
C ASP A 161 -11.97 -2.12 -2.77
N ILE A 162 -11.36 -3.06 -3.51
CA ILE A 162 -9.91 -3.16 -3.70
C ILE A 162 -9.59 -3.04 -5.19
N TYR A 163 -8.89 -1.98 -5.57
CA TYR A 163 -8.32 -1.87 -6.90
C TYR A 163 -6.96 -2.56 -6.96
N SER A 164 -6.80 -3.57 -7.81
CA SER A 164 -5.49 -4.21 -8.04
C SER A 164 -4.71 -3.48 -9.12
N LEU A 165 -3.61 -2.84 -8.73
CA LEU A 165 -2.69 -2.16 -9.63
C LEU A 165 -1.50 -3.07 -9.93
N ASN A 166 -1.28 -3.39 -11.20
CA ASN A 166 -0.05 -4.03 -11.66
C ASN A 166 1.00 -2.96 -12.02
N TYR A 167 2.17 -3.04 -11.40
CA TYR A 167 3.27 -2.09 -11.60
C TYR A 167 3.74 -2.06 -13.06
N GLU A 168 3.93 -3.22 -13.68
CA GLU A 168 4.40 -3.32 -15.06
C GLU A 168 3.41 -2.67 -16.04
N ASP A 169 2.11 -2.82 -15.81
CA ASP A 169 1.07 -2.14 -16.58
C ASP A 169 1.09 -0.62 -16.37
N LEU A 170 1.32 -0.15 -15.15
CA LEU A 170 1.48 1.29 -14.88
C LEU A 170 2.63 1.87 -15.68
N ILE A 171 3.78 1.17 -15.75
CA ILE A 171 4.93 1.63 -16.53
C ILE A 171 4.65 1.55 -18.04
N LYS A 172 3.98 0.49 -18.52
CA LYS A 172 3.72 0.29 -19.96
C LYS A 172 2.61 1.19 -20.49
N LYS A 173 1.59 1.47 -19.68
CA LYS A 173 0.34 2.16 -20.07
C LYS A 173 -0.06 3.21 -19.02
N PRO A 174 0.79 4.20 -18.70
CA PRO A 174 0.61 5.08 -17.55
C PRO A 174 -0.72 5.86 -17.60
N LYS A 175 -1.04 6.53 -18.73
CA LYS A 175 -2.29 7.27 -18.87
C LYS A 175 -3.53 6.42 -18.58
N LYS A 176 -3.56 5.18 -19.10
CA LYS A 176 -4.67 4.25 -18.91
C LYS A 176 -4.82 3.86 -17.44
N VAL A 177 -3.73 3.38 -16.82
CA VAL A 177 -3.75 2.90 -15.44
C VAL A 177 -4.03 4.05 -14.46
N MET A 178 -3.43 5.22 -14.68
CA MET A 178 -3.71 6.42 -13.89
C MET A 178 -5.18 6.83 -13.97
N SER A 179 -5.78 6.82 -15.16
CA SER A 179 -7.20 7.16 -15.33
C SER A 179 -8.08 6.19 -14.56
N GLN A 180 -7.72 4.90 -14.55
CA GLN A 180 -8.46 3.86 -13.81
C GLN A 180 -8.35 4.04 -12.29
N ILE A 181 -7.17 4.34 -11.73
CA ILE A 181 -7.03 4.58 -10.28
C ILE A 181 -7.74 5.87 -9.85
N LEU A 182 -7.68 6.94 -10.64
CA LEU A 182 -8.38 8.19 -10.33
C LEU A 182 -9.89 7.96 -10.34
N ASN A 183 -10.41 7.28 -11.36
CA ASN A 183 -11.83 6.92 -11.44
C ASN A 183 -12.26 6.04 -10.26
N PHE A 184 -11.44 5.04 -9.87
CA PHE A 184 -11.71 4.21 -8.69
C PHE A 184 -11.80 5.03 -7.39
N CYS A 185 -10.98 6.07 -7.28
CA CYS A 185 -10.98 7.04 -6.18
C CYS A 185 -12.05 8.14 -6.31
N ASN A 186 -12.90 8.11 -7.34
CA ASN A 186 -13.87 9.17 -7.65
C ASN A 186 -13.23 10.55 -7.88
N LEU A 187 -12.06 10.56 -8.51
CA LEU A 187 -11.28 11.74 -8.86
C LEU A 187 -11.33 11.97 -10.37
N THR A 188 -11.40 13.24 -10.76
CA THR A 188 -11.28 13.65 -12.16
C THR A 188 -9.83 13.57 -12.62
N TRP A 189 -9.62 13.50 -13.93
CA TRP A 189 -8.27 13.56 -14.47
C TRP A 189 -7.64 14.94 -14.26
N GLU A 190 -6.37 14.96 -13.83
CA GLU A 190 -5.52 16.16 -13.78
C GLU A 190 -4.14 15.84 -14.35
N ASP A 191 -3.63 16.67 -15.27
CA ASP A 191 -2.35 16.42 -15.94
C ASP A 191 -1.15 16.43 -14.97
N SER A 192 -1.28 17.09 -13.82
CA SER A 192 -0.30 17.03 -12.73
C SER A 192 0.02 15.61 -12.28
N CYS A 193 -0.93 14.66 -12.41
CA CYS A 193 -0.73 13.25 -12.10
C CYS A 193 0.26 12.56 -13.05
N LEU A 194 0.34 12.98 -14.32
CA LEU A 194 1.37 12.51 -15.25
C LEU A 194 2.74 13.11 -14.94
N GLU A 195 2.73 14.33 -14.44
CA GLU A 195 3.90 15.09 -14.04
C GLU A 195 4.28 14.86 -12.57
N PHE A 196 3.98 13.68 -12.02
CA PHE A 196 4.18 13.33 -10.61
C PHE A 196 5.61 13.56 -10.09
N TYR A 197 6.59 13.56 -10.99
CA TYR A 197 8.00 13.80 -10.67
C TYR A 197 8.32 15.28 -10.40
N HIS A 198 7.41 16.21 -10.69
CA HIS A 198 7.50 17.62 -10.28
C HIS A 198 6.96 17.87 -8.86
N ASN A 199 6.22 16.92 -8.31
CA ASN A 199 5.67 17.04 -6.96
C ASN A 199 6.82 17.04 -5.91
N LYS A 200 6.90 18.13 -5.15
CA LYS A 200 7.98 18.42 -4.18
C LYS A 200 7.78 17.75 -2.82
N ARG A 201 6.72 16.97 -2.65
CA ARG A 201 6.43 16.24 -1.40
C ARG A 201 7.63 15.44 -0.93
N TYR A 202 7.87 15.48 0.38
CA TYR A 202 8.90 14.67 1.01
C TYR A 202 8.49 13.19 0.99
N VAL A 203 9.38 12.32 0.52
CA VAL A 203 9.15 10.88 0.42
C VAL A 203 10.21 10.18 1.24
N ASN A 204 9.86 9.73 2.45
CA ASN A 204 10.78 9.05 3.35
C ASN A 204 10.73 7.52 3.16
N THR A 205 11.08 7.04 1.97
CA THR A 205 11.15 5.60 1.68
C THR A 205 12.37 5.27 0.83
N LEU A 206 12.76 4.00 0.77
CA LEU A 206 13.79 3.49 -0.15
C LEU A 206 13.50 3.75 -1.64
N SER A 207 12.32 4.28 -1.98
CA SER A 207 11.91 4.67 -3.34
C SER A 207 12.01 6.18 -3.60
N SER A 208 12.49 6.98 -2.65
CA SER A 208 12.47 8.46 -2.72
C SER A 208 13.13 9.04 -3.98
N LEU A 209 14.29 8.51 -4.38
CA LEU A 209 14.98 8.94 -5.61
C LEU A 209 14.30 8.42 -6.88
N GLN A 210 13.53 7.33 -6.78
CA GLN A 210 12.86 6.70 -7.91
C GLN A 210 11.61 7.49 -8.32
N VAL A 211 10.85 7.99 -7.34
CA VAL A 211 9.60 8.74 -7.58
C VAL A 211 9.83 10.18 -8.08
N LYS A 212 11.06 10.69 -8.00
CA LYS A 212 11.48 11.99 -8.54
C LYS A 212 11.88 11.94 -10.02
N LYS A 213 11.69 10.80 -10.68
CA LYS A 213 12.04 10.60 -12.10
C LYS A 213 10.78 10.26 -12.89
N PRO A 214 10.70 10.63 -14.17
CA PRO A 214 9.69 10.10 -15.08
C PRO A 214 9.73 8.57 -15.14
N PHE A 215 8.68 7.97 -15.68
CA PHE A 215 8.61 6.51 -15.85
C PHE A 215 9.84 5.94 -16.57
N TYR A 216 10.40 4.89 -16.00
CA TYR A 216 11.52 4.17 -16.57
C TYR A 216 11.29 2.66 -16.49
N LYS A 217 11.84 1.92 -17.46
CA LYS A 217 11.64 0.46 -17.58
C LYS A 217 12.75 -0.36 -16.93
N SER A 218 13.83 0.26 -16.44
CA SER A 218 15.03 -0.43 -15.94
C SER A 218 14.83 -1.27 -14.67
N SER A 219 13.66 -1.15 -14.03
CA SER A 219 13.24 -1.97 -12.88
C SER A 219 12.46 -3.22 -13.28
N ILE A 220 11.94 -3.31 -14.51
CA ILE A 220 11.19 -4.47 -15.02
C ILE A 220 12.17 -5.52 -15.51
N ASN A 221 11.91 -6.77 -15.17
CA ASN A 221 12.73 -7.95 -15.49
C ASN A 221 14.19 -7.80 -15.06
N LYS A 222 14.45 -7.01 -14.01
CA LYS A 222 15.79 -6.81 -13.49
C LYS A 222 16.34 -8.11 -12.89
N TRP A 223 15.46 -8.96 -12.37
CA TRP A 223 15.80 -10.27 -11.81
C TRP A 223 16.51 -11.20 -12.80
N GLU A 224 16.21 -11.13 -14.10
CA GLU A 224 16.82 -12.00 -15.13
C GLU A 224 18.35 -11.89 -15.13
N LYS A 225 18.89 -10.69 -14.89
CA LYS A 225 20.34 -10.45 -14.80
C LYS A 225 20.99 -11.14 -13.59
N TYR A 226 20.20 -11.42 -12.56
CA TYR A 226 20.65 -12.07 -11.33
C TYR A 226 20.32 -13.55 -11.30
N LYS A 227 19.43 -14.03 -12.19
CA LYS A 227 19.01 -15.43 -12.27
C LYS A 227 20.19 -16.42 -12.25
N PRO A 228 21.30 -16.21 -12.98
CA PRO A 228 22.44 -17.13 -12.95
C PRO A 228 23.18 -17.20 -11.61
N TYR A 229 23.06 -16.17 -10.76
CA TYR A 229 23.81 -16.03 -9.51
C TYR A 229 22.97 -16.32 -8.26
N LEU A 230 21.64 -16.19 -8.36
CA LEU A 230 20.70 -16.29 -7.24
C LEU A 230 19.58 -17.31 -7.55
N THR A 231 19.95 -18.46 -8.10
CA THR A 231 19.00 -19.50 -8.56
C THR A 231 18.03 -19.94 -7.46
N HIS A 232 18.52 -20.11 -6.23
CA HIS A 232 17.72 -20.52 -5.06
C HIS A 232 16.75 -19.46 -4.52
N ILE A 233 16.78 -18.23 -5.04
CA ILE A 233 15.90 -17.14 -4.60
C ILE A 233 14.64 -17.04 -5.47
N PHE A 234 14.79 -17.34 -6.76
CA PHE A 234 13.73 -17.14 -7.74
C PHE A 234 12.93 -18.42 -7.91
N LEU A 235 11.61 -18.28 -8.10
CA LEU A 235 10.83 -19.38 -8.64
C LEU A 235 11.21 -19.54 -10.11
N GLU A 236 11.53 -20.77 -10.50
CA GLU A 236 11.62 -21.13 -11.92
C GLU A 236 10.21 -21.11 -12.51
N GLU A 237 10.08 -20.50 -13.70
CA GLU A 237 8.84 -20.45 -14.47
C GLU A 237 8.49 -21.82 -15.05
#